data_AF-A0A1H5Q166-F1
#
_entry.id   AF-A0A1H5Q166-F1
#
_cell.length_a   1.000
_cell.length_b   1.000
_cell.length_c   1.000
_cell.angle_alpha   90.00
_cell.angle_beta   90.00
_cell.angle_gamma   90.00
#
_symmetry.space_group_name_H-M   'P 1'
#
loop_
_entity.id
_entity.type
_entity.pdbx_description
1 polymer ?
#
loop_
_entity_poly.entity_id
_entity_poly.type
_entity_poly.pdbx_seq_one_letter_code
_entity_poly.pdbx_strand_id
1 'polypeptide(L)'
;MALSATGTTPTRSPRPGTTPGAPPRPLALSTGVARRSARSKLPRMGQFAVDVADHGRIIDLRRDAAASARLPHGRADGRYRCLACGHRLILQWPSSPDSRFTPRFRHDTVSSGADHCPAPAQHQADIQADLTTMLALYEQLLHVFPDGSLSLRIDVELAGQRWDIPPALIVRRGEHVVVLERPRRLLTPAAVTRRLTQTRTQYPTLTAHWWVFDRDDPLHCDVAGTVNVQPYGKTIAHTKVRPSPAQRQLAAAGATVCWLADDTLLLPYGGHQRTYTHQAGEDWSGDMASWKRDWTISHPQPADGATWWGLVPQPLLALGKRNDFRPACAHATMSALERAEHGRERHRRRRAREHAQQRTQTTPTQLALPATTTATSEPADATTAPTPAPTAAAEPPRPLVHLDLPQKAPSPGVRRLRFTWRSLLARRCRR
;
A
#
# COMPACT_ATOMS: atom_id res chain seq x y z
N MET A 1 31.81 -78.97 -7.67
CA MET A 1 31.55 -80.03 -8.66
C MET A 1 30.40 -79.57 -9.54
N ALA A 2 30.71 -79.36 -10.81
CA ALA A 2 29.82 -78.87 -11.85
C ALA A 2 29.05 -80.03 -12.49
N LEU A 3 27.84 -79.76 -13.00
CA LEU A 3 27.31 -80.40 -14.20
C LEU A 3 26.37 -79.45 -14.95
N SER A 4 26.51 -79.50 -16.26
CA SER A 4 26.02 -78.60 -17.31
C SER A 4 24.71 -79.09 -17.96
N ALA A 5 23.99 -78.18 -18.63
CA ALA A 5 23.22 -78.40 -19.88
C ALA A 5 22.70 -77.02 -20.37
N THR A 6 23.25 -76.35 -21.39
CA THR A 6 23.13 -76.48 -22.86
C THR A 6 21.77 -76.14 -23.49
N GLY A 7 21.80 -75.17 -24.42
CA GLY A 7 20.89 -75.00 -25.57
C GLY A 7 19.90 -73.84 -25.44
N THR A 8 19.64 -72.97 -26.43
CA THR A 8 20.07 -72.89 -27.84
C THR A 8 19.70 -71.49 -28.36
N THR A 9 20.59 -70.86 -29.11
CA THR A 9 20.36 -69.62 -29.88
C THR A 9 19.55 -69.91 -31.16
N PRO A 10 18.91 -68.88 -31.76
CA PRO A 10 19.08 -68.72 -33.20
C PRO A 10 19.45 -67.29 -33.58
N THR A 11 20.48 -67.22 -34.43
CA THR A 11 20.92 -66.03 -35.17
C THR A 11 20.34 -66.11 -36.57
N ARG A 12 19.77 -65.02 -37.11
CA ARG A 12 19.78 -64.80 -38.56
C ARG A 12 19.83 -63.32 -38.93
N SER A 13 20.74 -63.09 -39.87
CA SER A 13 21.37 -61.86 -40.35
C SER A 13 20.47 -60.83 -41.07
N PRO A 14 21.02 -59.63 -41.30
CA PRO A 14 20.31 -58.46 -41.83
C PRO A 14 20.40 -58.39 -43.37
N ARG A 15 19.53 -57.58 -44.00
CA ARG A 15 19.87 -56.98 -45.29
C ARG A 15 19.29 -55.57 -45.49
N PRO A 16 19.97 -54.75 -46.30
CA PRO A 16 19.81 -53.31 -46.41
C PRO A 16 18.91 -52.90 -47.59
N GLY A 17 18.44 -51.66 -47.57
CA GLY A 17 17.74 -51.04 -48.69
C GLY A 17 17.79 -49.52 -48.56
N THR A 18 18.86 -48.93 -49.08
CA THR A 18 19.04 -47.50 -49.29
C THR A 18 18.48 -47.11 -50.66
N THR A 19 17.64 -46.08 -50.72
CA THR A 19 17.66 -45.13 -51.86
C THR A 19 17.21 -43.73 -51.40
N PRO A 20 17.71 -42.66 -52.05
CA PRO A 20 17.89 -41.34 -51.46
C PRO A 20 16.88 -40.30 -51.97
N GLY A 21 16.81 -39.17 -51.27
CA GLY A 21 16.33 -37.92 -51.87
C GLY A 21 15.25 -37.19 -51.08
N ALA A 22 15.64 -36.48 -50.03
CA ALA A 22 14.89 -35.31 -49.55
C ALA A 22 15.86 -34.30 -48.93
N PRO A 23 15.75 -32.99 -49.26
CA PRO A 23 16.71 -31.97 -48.82
C PRO A 23 16.66 -31.76 -47.30
N PRO A 24 17.75 -31.30 -46.67
CA PRO A 24 17.81 -31.11 -45.23
C PRO A 24 16.85 -30.01 -44.81
N ARG A 25 15.80 -30.39 -44.07
CA ARG A 25 14.99 -29.45 -43.28
C ARG A 25 15.91 -28.78 -42.26
N PRO A 26 15.90 -27.44 -42.13
CA PRO A 26 16.69 -26.77 -41.11
C PRO A 26 16.27 -27.29 -39.73
N LEU A 27 17.27 -27.57 -38.89
CA LEU A 27 17.15 -27.86 -37.47
C LEU A 27 16.31 -26.77 -36.81
N ALA A 28 15.02 -27.03 -36.64
CA ALA A 28 14.20 -26.26 -35.74
C ALA A 28 14.75 -26.53 -34.34
N LEU A 29 15.50 -25.55 -33.82
CA LEU A 29 15.79 -25.39 -32.41
C LEU A 29 14.51 -25.67 -31.64
N SER A 30 14.49 -26.81 -30.97
CA SER A 30 13.42 -27.23 -30.08
C SER A 30 13.48 -26.32 -28.85
N THR A 31 13.05 -25.07 -28.99
CA THR A 31 12.68 -24.19 -27.89
C THR A 31 11.33 -24.66 -27.37
N GLY A 32 11.30 -25.90 -26.87
CA GLY A 32 10.23 -26.43 -26.04
C GLY A 32 10.33 -25.81 -24.65
N VAL A 33 10.25 -24.49 -24.54
CA VAL A 33 9.85 -23.85 -23.29
C VAL A 33 8.40 -24.27 -23.11
N ALA A 34 8.20 -25.38 -22.40
CA ALA A 34 6.93 -25.75 -21.85
C ALA A 34 6.46 -24.59 -20.96
N ARG A 35 5.74 -23.63 -21.56
CA ARG A 35 4.84 -22.72 -20.86
C ARG A 35 3.80 -23.60 -20.19
N ARG A 36 4.18 -24.17 -19.04
CA ARG A 36 3.21 -24.62 -18.04
C ARG A 36 2.43 -23.38 -17.69
N SER A 37 1.21 -23.30 -18.22
CA SER A 37 0.21 -22.39 -17.74
C SER A 37 0.11 -22.61 -16.23
N ALA A 38 0.69 -21.67 -15.47
CA ALA A 38 0.50 -21.60 -14.04
C ALA A 38 -0.95 -21.22 -13.78
N ARG A 39 -1.88 -22.17 -13.98
CA ARG A 39 -3.15 -22.18 -13.25
C ARG A 39 -2.72 -22.23 -11.80
N SER A 40 -2.72 -21.10 -11.12
CA SER A 40 -2.37 -21.00 -9.70
C SER A 40 -3.35 -21.85 -8.92
N LYS A 41 -3.00 -23.13 -8.73
CA LYS A 41 -3.73 -23.99 -7.80
C LYS A 41 -3.60 -23.31 -6.45
N LEU A 42 -4.74 -22.89 -5.92
CA LEU A 42 -4.81 -22.29 -4.58
C LEU A 42 -3.99 -23.15 -3.60
N PRO A 43 -3.24 -22.52 -2.69
CA PRO A 43 -2.48 -23.23 -1.68
C PRO A 43 -3.39 -24.21 -0.92
N ARG A 44 -3.06 -25.50 -0.86
CA ARG A 44 -3.84 -26.47 -0.08
C ARG A 44 -3.37 -26.40 1.37
N MET A 45 -4.29 -26.41 2.34
CA MET A 45 -3.93 -26.28 3.77
C MET A 45 -2.92 -27.33 4.25
N GLY A 46 -2.99 -28.56 3.76
CA GLY A 46 -2.00 -29.61 4.08
C GLY A 46 -0.58 -29.36 3.54
N GLN A 47 -0.33 -28.25 2.84
CA GLN A 47 1.01 -27.87 2.37
C GLN A 47 1.69 -26.86 3.30
N PHE A 48 0.97 -26.39 4.32
CA PHE A 48 1.44 -25.38 5.24
C PHE A 48 1.43 -25.89 6.69
N ALA A 49 2.43 -25.43 7.44
CA ALA A 49 2.47 -25.58 8.88
C ALA A 49 3.22 -24.40 9.50
N VAL A 50 2.89 -24.09 10.75
CA VAL A 50 3.72 -23.25 11.60
C VAL A 50 4.82 -24.12 12.18
N ASP A 51 6.07 -23.72 11.97
CA ASP A 51 7.25 -24.34 12.57
C ASP A 51 7.55 -23.69 13.92
N VAL A 52 7.22 -24.39 15.00
CA VAL A 52 7.44 -23.91 16.38
C VAL A 52 8.94 -23.79 16.68
N ALA A 53 9.77 -24.67 16.11
CA ALA A 53 11.21 -24.66 16.33
C ALA A 53 11.92 -23.52 15.58
N ASP A 54 11.33 -23.02 14.49
CA ASP A 54 11.83 -21.85 13.72
C ASP A 54 10.98 -20.60 14.03
N HIS A 55 10.65 -20.41 15.31
CA HIS A 55 10.00 -19.21 15.85
C HIS A 55 8.76 -18.77 15.04
N GLY A 56 7.91 -19.72 14.67
CA GLY A 56 6.66 -19.44 13.98
C GLY A 56 6.79 -19.19 12.48
N ARG A 57 7.90 -19.61 11.86
CA ARG A 57 8.00 -19.63 10.39
C ARG A 57 6.90 -20.51 9.80
N ILE A 58 6.21 -19.98 8.79
CA ILE A 58 5.27 -20.75 8.00
C ILE A 58 6.05 -21.49 6.92
N ILE A 59 6.00 -22.81 6.99
CA ILE A 59 6.57 -23.69 5.96
C ILE A 59 5.57 -23.78 4.81
N ASP A 60 6.06 -23.68 3.58
CA ASP A 60 5.32 -24.01 2.37
C ASP A 60 6.07 -25.10 1.62
N LEU A 61 5.55 -26.32 1.69
CA LEU A 61 6.18 -27.50 1.08
C LEU A 61 6.25 -27.43 -0.45
N ARG A 62 5.50 -26.53 -1.11
CA ARG A 62 5.60 -26.35 -2.56
C ARG A 62 6.78 -25.49 -2.97
N ARG A 63 7.25 -24.63 -2.07
CA ARG A 63 8.24 -23.58 -2.36
C ARG A 63 9.56 -23.85 -1.65
N ASP A 64 9.56 -24.57 -0.54
CA ASP A 64 10.78 -24.99 0.17
C ASP A 64 11.34 -26.27 -0.45
N ALA A 65 12.13 -26.14 -1.52
CA ALA A 65 12.75 -27.29 -2.21
C ALA A 65 13.73 -28.07 -1.32
N ALA A 66 14.30 -27.42 -0.30
CA ALA A 66 15.22 -28.03 0.67
C ALA A 66 14.49 -28.64 1.87
N ALA A 67 13.16 -28.55 1.93
CA ALA A 67 12.37 -29.04 3.05
C ALA A 67 12.60 -30.52 3.33
N SER A 68 12.76 -31.36 2.31
CA SER A 68 12.97 -32.80 2.47
C SER A 68 14.29 -33.15 3.17
N ALA A 69 15.33 -32.33 3.00
CA ALA A 69 16.62 -32.55 3.63
C ALA A 69 16.69 -31.96 5.05
N ARG A 70 15.87 -30.95 5.36
CA ARG A 70 15.98 -30.15 6.59
C ARG A 70 14.90 -30.42 7.63
N LEU A 71 13.72 -30.85 7.21
CA LEU A 71 12.56 -30.96 8.09
C LEU A 71 12.42 -32.40 8.64
N PRO A 72 12.44 -32.59 9.98
CA PRO A 72 12.18 -33.89 10.58
C PRO A 72 10.86 -34.50 10.12
N HIS A 73 10.91 -35.77 9.71
CA HIS A 73 9.76 -36.52 9.25
C HIS A 73 8.88 -36.95 10.43
N GLY A 74 7.61 -37.27 10.16
CA GLY A 74 6.71 -37.82 11.17
C GLY A 74 6.22 -36.77 12.17
N ARG A 75 6.07 -37.17 13.44
CA ARG A 75 5.52 -36.32 14.51
C ARG A 75 6.43 -35.16 14.90
N ALA A 76 7.74 -35.30 14.68
CA ALA A 76 8.75 -34.27 14.96
C ALA A 76 8.54 -33.59 16.34
N ASP A 77 8.24 -34.36 17.38
CA ASP A 77 7.97 -33.89 18.74
C ASP A 77 6.92 -32.76 18.86
N GLY A 78 5.97 -32.70 17.91
CA GLY A 78 4.95 -31.66 17.88
C GLY A 78 5.45 -30.31 17.35
N ARG A 79 6.59 -30.27 16.66
CA ARG A 79 7.19 -29.09 16.02
C ARG A 79 6.24 -28.37 15.06
N TYR A 80 5.40 -29.11 14.35
CA TYR A 80 4.51 -28.55 13.33
C TYR A 80 3.12 -28.33 13.89
N ARG A 81 2.57 -27.12 13.69
CA ARG A 81 1.20 -26.77 14.08
C ARG A 81 0.35 -26.35 12.89
N CYS A 82 -0.92 -26.72 12.93
CA CYS A 82 -1.91 -26.31 11.95
C CYS A 82 -2.23 -24.84 12.12
N LEU A 83 -2.17 -24.08 11.02
CA LEU A 83 -2.53 -22.66 11.02
C LEU A 83 -3.97 -22.41 11.47
N ALA A 84 -4.88 -23.35 11.15
CA ALA A 84 -6.31 -23.17 11.32
C ALA A 84 -6.89 -23.69 12.63
N CYS A 85 -6.33 -24.76 13.22
CA CYS A 85 -6.80 -25.26 14.51
C CYS A 85 -5.72 -25.30 15.60
N GLY A 86 -4.47 -24.97 15.28
CA GLY A 86 -3.36 -24.98 16.24
C GLY A 86 -2.89 -26.38 16.66
N HIS A 87 -3.59 -27.44 16.25
CA HIS A 87 -3.23 -28.82 16.57
C HIS A 87 -1.89 -29.23 15.95
N ARG A 88 -1.25 -30.21 16.58
CA ARG A 88 0.01 -30.80 16.10
C ARG A 88 -0.21 -31.52 14.77
N LEU A 89 0.79 -31.37 13.89
CA LEU A 89 0.82 -31.97 12.57
C LEU A 89 1.98 -32.96 12.44
N ILE A 90 1.77 -33.95 11.58
CA ILE A 90 2.76 -34.92 11.14
C ILE A 90 3.19 -34.56 9.73
N LEU A 91 4.50 -34.44 9.50
CA LEU A 91 5.04 -34.26 8.16
C LEU A 91 5.20 -35.62 7.47
N GLN A 92 4.50 -35.81 6.36
CA GLN A 92 4.59 -37.00 5.54
C GLN A 92 5.30 -36.71 4.23
N TRP A 93 6.33 -37.49 3.96
CA TRP A 93 7.07 -37.48 2.71
C TRP A 93 6.67 -38.67 1.83
N PRO A 94 6.88 -38.58 0.51
CA PRO A 94 6.72 -39.72 -0.38
C PRO A 94 7.73 -40.81 0.02
N SER A 95 7.29 -42.06 0.13
CA SER A 95 8.15 -43.19 0.50
C SER A 95 9.22 -43.51 -0.54
N SER A 96 9.05 -43.05 -1.78
CA SER A 96 10.01 -43.18 -2.88
C SER A 96 9.93 -41.97 -3.83
N PRO A 97 11.01 -41.66 -4.57
CA PRO A 97 11.04 -40.54 -5.54
C PRO A 97 9.99 -40.66 -6.65
N ASP A 98 9.65 -41.89 -7.05
CA ASP A 98 8.65 -42.19 -8.08
C ASP A 98 7.20 -42.19 -7.57
N SER A 99 7.02 -41.99 -6.26
CA SER A 99 5.70 -41.96 -5.66
C SER A 99 4.91 -40.75 -6.17
N ARG A 100 3.66 -41.01 -6.59
CA ARG A 100 2.70 -39.94 -6.95
C ARG A 100 2.24 -39.13 -5.73
N PHE A 101 2.67 -39.51 -4.53
CA PHE A 101 2.33 -38.83 -3.29
C PHE A 101 3.13 -37.53 -3.18
N THR A 102 2.45 -36.39 -3.02
CA THR A 102 3.12 -35.12 -2.73
C THR A 102 3.34 -34.96 -1.22
N PRO A 103 4.45 -34.38 -0.77
CA PRO A 103 4.67 -34.12 0.64
C PRO A 103 3.57 -33.25 1.22
N ARG A 104 3.15 -33.57 2.45
CA ARG A 104 2.06 -32.86 3.13
C ARG A 104 2.16 -32.99 4.64
N PHE A 105 1.61 -31.99 5.32
CA PHE A 105 1.26 -32.07 6.72
C PHE A 105 -0.13 -32.69 6.88
N ARG A 106 -0.28 -33.58 7.86
CA ARG A 106 -1.57 -34.17 8.27
C ARG A 106 -1.77 -34.03 9.77
N HIS A 107 -3.02 -34.07 10.23
CA HIS A 107 -3.30 -34.16 11.66
C HIS A 107 -2.92 -35.55 12.18
N ASP A 108 -2.50 -35.61 13.44
CA ASP A 108 -2.26 -36.88 14.11
C ASP A 108 -3.60 -37.51 14.49
N THR A 109 -3.98 -38.56 13.75
CA THR A 109 -5.26 -39.27 13.90
C THR A 109 -5.44 -39.88 15.29
N VAL A 110 -4.36 -40.15 16.02
CA VAL A 110 -4.41 -40.66 17.40
C VAL A 110 -5.03 -39.64 18.35
N SER A 111 -4.86 -38.34 18.07
CA SER A 111 -5.37 -37.26 18.91
C SER A 111 -6.67 -36.61 18.42
N SER A 112 -7.01 -36.73 17.13
CA SER A 112 -8.18 -36.03 16.55
C SER A 112 -9.23 -36.91 15.89
N GLY A 113 -9.00 -38.23 15.73
CA GLY A 113 -9.95 -39.16 15.09
C GLY A 113 -10.25 -38.89 13.60
N ALA A 114 -9.81 -37.74 13.06
CA ALA A 114 -10.03 -37.30 11.68
C ALA A 114 -8.71 -36.85 11.05
N ASP A 115 -8.48 -37.26 9.80
CA ASP A 115 -7.39 -36.75 8.93
C ASP A 115 -7.62 -35.29 8.50
N HIS A 116 -8.80 -34.73 8.81
CA HIS A 116 -9.25 -33.41 8.38
C HIS A 116 -8.99 -32.37 9.48
N CYS A 117 -8.83 -31.11 9.07
CA CYS A 117 -8.75 -30.01 10.01
C CYS A 117 -10.10 -29.83 10.73
N PRO A 118 -10.14 -29.80 12.08
CA PRO A 118 -11.38 -29.60 12.84
C PRO A 118 -11.85 -28.13 12.83
N ALA A 119 -11.04 -27.20 12.33
CA ALA A 119 -11.43 -25.79 12.26
C ALA A 119 -12.63 -25.59 11.33
N PRO A 120 -13.53 -24.63 11.61
CA PRO A 120 -14.63 -24.31 10.71
C PRO A 120 -14.15 -23.98 9.30
N ALA A 121 -14.87 -24.44 8.27
CA ALA A 121 -14.50 -24.23 6.86
C ALA A 121 -14.31 -22.75 6.50
N GLN A 122 -15.14 -21.86 7.07
CA GLN A 122 -15.01 -20.42 6.87
C GLN A 122 -13.68 -19.88 7.43
N HIS A 123 -13.24 -20.37 8.60
CA HIS A 123 -11.97 -19.96 9.19
C HIS A 123 -10.78 -20.46 8.35
N GLN A 124 -10.84 -21.69 7.84
CA GLN A 124 -9.83 -22.22 6.91
C GLN A 124 -9.76 -21.39 5.61
N ALA A 125 -10.90 -20.99 5.05
CA ALA A 125 -10.97 -20.17 3.85
C ALA A 125 -10.39 -18.75 4.09
N ASP A 126 -10.68 -18.15 5.24
CA ASP A 126 -10.12 -16.86 5.67
C ASP A 126 -8.58 -16.92 5.72
N ILE A 127 -8.03 -17.97 6.35
CA ILE A 127 -6.57 -18.20 6.42
C ILE A 127 -5.98 -18.39 5.03
N GLN A 128 -6.62 -19.21 4.19
CA GLN A 128 -6.15 -19.47 2.84
C GLN A 128 -6.13 -18.19 1.99
N ALA A 129 -7.12 -17.32 2.15
CA ALA A 129 -7.18 -16.02 1.47
C ALA A 129 -6.05 -15.09 1.93
N ASP A 130 -5.81 -15.01 3.24
CA ASP A 130 -4.71 -14.21 3.81
C ASP A 130 -3.33 -14.71 3.32
N LEU A 131 -3.10 -16.02 3.37
CA LEU A 131 -1.86 -16.63 2.87
C LEU A 131 -1.69 -16.43 1.36
N THR A 132 -2.76 -16.52 0.58
CA THR A 132 -2.69 -16.29 -0.88
C THR A 132 -2.20 -14.88 -1.19
N THR A 133 -2.72 -13.88 -0.47
CA THR A 133 -2.31 -12.48 -0.62
C THR A 133 -0.86 -12.25 -0.19
N MET A 134 -0.43 -12.83 0.93
CA MET A 134 0.96 -12.73 1.40
C MET A 134 1.94 -13.47 0.48
N LEU A 135 1.57 -14.64 -0.05
CA LEU A 135 2.39 -15.42 -0.97
C LEU A 135 2.53 -14.75 -2.34
N ALA A 136 1.50 -14.04 -2.81
CA ALA A 136 1.62 -13.23 -4.02
C ALA A 136 2.66 -12.12 -3.85
N LEU A 137 2.65 -11.42 -2.70
CA LEU A 137 3.69 -10.43 -2.38
C LEU A 137 5.07 -11.08 -2.24
N TYR A 138 5.15 -12.24 -1.58
CA TYR A 138 6.38 -13.02 -1.47
C TYR A 138 7.00 -13.31 -2.85
N GLU A 139 6.19 -13.77 -3.80
CA GLU A 139 6.64 -14.06 -5.17
C GLU A 139 7.14 -12.81 -5.90
N GLN A 140 6.43 -11.69 -5.78
CA GLN A 140 6.91 -10.42 -6.34
C GLN A 140 8.25 -9.99 -5.72
N LEU A 141 8.40 -10.15 -4.40
CA LEU A 141 9.62 -9.75 -3.69
C LEU A 141 10.82 -10.67 -3.95
N LEU A 142 10.62 -11.95 -4.28
CA LEU A 142 11.72 -12.83 -4.70
C LEU A 142 12.47 -12.27 -5.91
N HIS A 143 11.76 -11.66 -6.85
CA HIS A 143 12.38 -11.04 -8.03
C HIS A 143 13.09 -9.72 -7.70
N VAL A 144 12.68 -9.06 -6.61
CA VAL A 144 13.25 -7.78 -6.15
C VAL A 144 14.51 -8.02 -5.30
N PHE A 145 14.57 -9.15 -4.58
CA PHE A 145 15.60 -9.47 -3.61
C PHE A 145 16.18 -10.88 -3.84
N PRO A 146 16.94 -11.11 -4.91
CA PRO A 146 17.49 -12.43 -5.21
C PRO A 146 18.44 -12.93 -4.12
N ASP A 147 19.17 -12.02 -3.46
CA ASP A 147 20.15 -12.33 -2.41
C ASP A 147 19.58 -12.20 -0.98
N GLY A 148 18.31 -11.86 -0.84
CA GLY A 148 17.64 -11.68 0.44
C GLY A 148 17.00 -12.97 0.94
N SER A 149 16.97 -13.18 2.25
CA SER A 149 16.15 -14.26 2.83
C SER A 149 14.73 -13.74 3.06
N LEU A 150 13.74 -14.42 2.48
CA LEU A 150 12.32 -14.13 2.68
C LEU A 150 11.66 -15.26 3.47
N SER A 151 10.96 -14.93 4.53
CA SER A 151 10.21 -15.90 5.33
C SER A 151 8.88 -15.35 5.79
N LEU A 152 7.81 -16.10 5.60
CA LEU A 152 6.50 -15.78 6.18
C LEU A 152 6.48 -16.25 7.64
N ARG A 153 6.06 -15.40 8.57
CA ARG A 153 6.08 -15.68 10.02
C ARG A 153 4.78 -15.28 10.69
N ILE A 154 4.37 -16.07 11.67
CA ILE A 154 3.29 -15.78 12.59
C ILE A 154 3.79 -15.96 14.01
N ASP A 155 3.16 -15.27 14.96
CA ASP A 155 3.30 -15.64 16.38
C ASP A 155 2.76 -17.06 16.59
N VAL A 156 3.56 -17.93 17.20
CA VAL A 156 3.20 -19.33 17.43
C VAL A 156 1.91 -19.45 18.25
N GLU A 157 1.69 -18.53 19.19
CA GLU A 157 0.51 -18.53 20.06
C GLU A 157 -0.78 -18.27 19.27
N LEU A 158 -0.69 -17.60 18.12
CA LEU A 158 -1.82 -17.31 17.25
C LEU A 158 -2.18 -18.47 16.31
N ALA A 159 -1.43 -19.58 16.31
CA ALA A 159 -1.78 -20.76 15.53
C ALA A 159 -3.12 -21.34 16.00
N GLY A 160 -4.08 -21.47 15.09
CA GLY A 160 -5.43 -21.91 15.41
C GLY A 160 -6.38 -20.82 15.91
N GLN A 161 -5.89 -19.59 16.06
CA GLN A 161 -6.71 -18.45 16.40
C GLN A 161 -7.12 -17.69 15.15
N ARG A 162 -8.25 -16.98 15.25
CA ARG A 162 -8.59 -15.97 14.24
C ARG A 162 -7.70 -14.76 14.44
N TRP A 163 -6.86 -14.47 13.46
CA TRP A 163 -5.97 -13.32 13.50
C TRP A 163 -6.61 -12.08 12.85
N ASP A 164 -6.42 -10.93 13.51
CA ASP A 164 -6.84 -9.62 12.98
C ASP A 164 -5.92 -9.16 11.85
N ILE A 165 -4.62 -9.44 12.02
CA ILE A 165 -3.53 -9.10 11.08
C ILE A 165 -2.92 -10.42 10.62
N PRO A 166 -2.78 -10.64 9.30
CA PRO A 166 -2.25 -11.90 8.78
C PRO A 166 -0.77 -12.10 9.16
N PRO A 167 -0.21 -13.29 8.91
CA PRO A 167 1.23 -13.52 9.05
C PRO A 167 2.05 -12.47 8.30
N ALA A 168 3.15 -12.03 8.91
CA ALA A 168 4.04 -11.03 8.34
C ALA A 168 5.07 -11.68 7.41
N LEU A 169 5.43 -10.97 6.34
CA LEU A 169 6.57 -11.33 5.51
C LEU A 169 7.82 -10.65 6.06
N ILE A 170 8.80 -11.45 6.47
CA ILE A 170 10.08 -10.97 6.97
C ILE A 170 11.10 -11.08 5.86
N VAL A 171 11.71 -9.95 5.50
CA VAL A 171 12.82 -9.89 4.56
C VAL A 171 14.07 -9.54 5.35
N ARG A 172 15.13 -10.34 5.22
CA ARG A 172 16.45 -10.04 5.80
C ARG A 172 17.48 -9.88 4.71
N ARG A 173 18.30 -8.85 4.82
CA ARG A 173 19.41 -8.56 3.91
C ARG A 173 20.56 -7.93 4.68
N GLY A 174 21.61 -8.72 4.93
CA GLY A 174 22.64 -8.35 5.91
C GLY A 174 22.00 -8.11 7.28
N GLU A 175 22.37 -7.00 7.92
CA GLU A 175 21.83 -6.59 9.22
C GLU A 175 20.42 -5.95 9.16
N HIS A 176 19.90 -5.68 7.96
CA HIS A 176 18.60 -5.03 7.81
C HIS A 176 17.47 -6.07 7.83
N VAL A 177 16.47 -5.80 8.66
CA VAL A 177 15.24 -6.59 8.74
C VAL A 177 14.08 -5.72 8.31
N VAL A 178 13.23 -6.25 7.44
CA VAL A 178 11.97 -5.61 7.05
C VAL A 178 10.81 -6.52 7.36
N VAL A 179 9.85 -5.96 8.09
CA VAL A 179 8.61 -6.63 8.49
C VAL A 179 7.52 -6.04 7.62
N LEU A 180 6.95 -6.84 6.73
CA LEU A 180 5.87 -6.42 5.83
C LEU A 180 4.55 -7.06 6.27
N GLU A 181 3.59 -6.20 6.59
CA GLU A 181 2.22 -6.55 6.92
C GLU A 181 1.31 -6.21 5.73
N ARG A 182 0.41 -7.12 5.35
CA ARG A 182 -0.61 -6.87 4.31
C ARG A 182 -2.01 -7.22 4.81
N PRO A 183 -2.63 -6.36 5.63
CA PRO A 183 -3.94 -6.63 6.19
C PRO A 183 -5.03 -6.61 5.10
N ARG A 184 -5.93 -7.60 5.15
CA ARG A 184 -7.15 -7.62 4.35
C ARG A 184 -8.37 -7.08 5.10
N ARG A 185 -8.37 -7.19 6.42
CA ARG A 185 -9.46 -6.74 7.30
C ARG A 185 -9.19 -5.32 7.78
N LEU A 186 -10.25 -4.54 8.01
CA LEU A 186 -10.12 -3.18 8.54
C LEU A 186 -9.32 -3.19 9.84
N LEU A 187 -8.29 -2.34 9.90
CA LEU A 187 -7.44 -2.25 11.08
C LEU A 187 -8.11 -1.42 12.18
N THR A 188 -7.98 -1.91 13.41
CA THR A 188 -8.32 -1.14 14.61
C THR A 188 -7.06 -0.52 15.21
N PRO A 189 -7.17 0.68 15.84
CA PRO A 189 -6.04 1.30 16.55
C PRO A 189 -5.38 0.38 17.59
N ALA A 190 -6.18 -0.40 18.31
CA ALA A 190 -5.69 -1.35 19.31
C ALA A 190 -4.87 -2.50 18.69
N ALA A 191 -5.33 -3.08 17.58
CA ALA A 191 -4.59 -4.12 16.88
C ALA A 191 -3.26 -3.60 16.33
N VAL A 192 -3.26 -2.37 15.82
CA VAL A 192 -2.04 -1.67 15.36
C VAL A 192 -1.06 -1.47 16.52
N THR A 193 -1.49 -0.92 17.65
CA THR A 193 -0.62 -0.71 18.82
C THR A 193 0.02 -2.02 19.27
N ARG A 194 -0.80 -3.07 19.46
CA ARG A 194 -0.33 -4.39 19.87
C ARG A 194 0.72 -4.92 18.90
N ARG A 195 0.46 -4.82 17.59
CA ARG A 195 1.37 -5.33 16.57
C ARG A 195 2.67 -4.55 16.49
N LEU A 196 2.63 -3.22 16.56
CA LEU A 196 3.83 -2.37 16.58
C LEU A 196 4.72 -2.71 17.77
N THR A 197 4.14 -2.90 18.96
CA THR A 197 4.88 -3.30 20.16
C THR A 197 5.51 -4.67 19.97
N GLN A 198 4.75 -5.67 19.51
CA GLN A 198 5.26 -7.02 19.23
C GLN A 198 6.44 -7.00 18.26
N THR A 199 6.31 -6.27 17.14
CA THR A 199 7.37 -6.17 16.13
C THR A 199 8.64 -5.52 16.70
N ARG A 200 8.51 -4.47 17.52
CA ARG A 200 9.65 -3.81 18.18
C ARG A 200 10.34 -4.70 19.21
N THR A 201 9.59 -5.53 19.92
CA THR A 201 10.17 -6.50 20.87
C THR A 201 10.87 -7.65 20.16
N GLN A 202 10.33 -8.09 19.02
CA GLN A 202 10.82 -9.28 18.32
C GLN A 202 12.04 -9.03 17.41
N TYR A 203 12.18 -7.83 16.84
CA TYR A 203 13.18 -7.54 15.82
C TYR A 203 14.13 -6.40 16.27
N PRO A 204 15.40 -6.40 15.82
CA PRO A 204 16.43 -5.46 16.27
C PRO A 204 16.14 -4.00 15.87
N THR A 205 16.91 -3.06 16.40
CA THR A 205 16.73 -1.62 16.19
C THR A 205 16.76 -1.17 14.72
N LEU A 206 17.46 -1.90 13.83
CA LEU A 206 17.53 -1.62 12.38
C LEU A 206 16.35 -2.19 11.58
N THR A 207 15.18 -2.36 12.21
CA THR A 207 13.99 -2.92 11.57
C THR A 207 13.14 -1.85 10.90
N ALA A 208 12.88 -2.00 9.60
CA ALA A 208 11.86 -1.21 8.92
C ALA A 208 10.51 -1.95 8.96
N HIS A 209 9.45 -1.26 9.39
CA HIS A 209 8.10 -1.84 9.44
C HIS A 209 7.24 -1.25 8.33
N TRP A 210 6.77 -2.10 7.42
CA TRP A 210 6.00 -1.74 6.25
C TRP A 210 4.57 -2.30 6.35
N TRP A 211 3.60 -1.46 6.05
CA TRP A 211 2.19 -1.78 5.99
C TRP A 211 1.69 -1.54 4.57
N VAL A 212 1.48 -2.64 3.85
CA VAL A 212 1.14 -2.66 2.44
C VAL A 212 -0.35 -2.93 2.32
N PHE A 213 -1.12 -1.92 1.95
CA PHE A 213 -2.55 -2.04 1.69
C PHE A 213 -2.79 -2.34 0.21
N ASP A 214 -3.93 -2.94 -0.10
CA ASP A 214 -4.33 -3.09 -1.51
C ASP A 214 -4.90 -1.76 -2.03
N ARG A 215 -4.41 -1.29 -3.19
CA ARG A 215 -4.87 -0.04 -3.79
C ARG A 215 -6.34 -0.12 -4.21
N ASP A 216 -6.77 -1.27 -4.67
CA ASP A 216 -8.10 -1.46 -5.25
C ASP A 216 -9.14 -1.91 -4.22
N ASP A 217 -8.72 -2.10 -2.95
CA ASP A 217 -9.63 -2.41 -1.86
C ASP A 217 -10.19 -1.11 -1.23
N PRO A 218 -11.49 -0.81 -1.42
CA PRO A 218 -12.11 0.38 -0.84
C PRO A 218 -12.17 0.36 0.69
N LEU A 219 -11.96 -0.80 1.34
CA LEU A 219 -11.82 -0.86 2.81
C LEU A 219 -10.57 -0.14 3.30
N HIS A 220 -9.52 -0.10 2.48
CA HIS A 220 -8.21 0.43 2.85
C HIS A 220 -7.80 1.66 2.05
N CYS A 221 -8.48 1.97 0.95
CA CYS A 221 -8.15 3.08 0.08
C CYS A 221 -9.37 3.94 -0.25
N ASP A 222 -9.65 4.96 0.58
CA ASP A 222 -10.67 5.98 0.28
C ASP A 222 -10.09 7.06 -0.65
N VAL A 223 -10.42 6.97 -1.94
CA VAL A 223 -9.92 7.89 -2.97
C VAL A 223 -10.66 9.23 -2.90
N ALA A 224 -9.92 10.29 -2.64
CA ALA A 224 -10.43 11.67 -2.48
C ALA A 224 -10.14 12.57 -3.70
N GLY A 225 -9.94 11.98 -4.88
CA GLY A 225 -9.67 12.66 -6.14
C GLY A 225 -8.17 12.73 -6.47
N THR A 226 -7.77 13.78 -7.20
CA THR A 226 -6.39 13.97 -7.68
C THR A 226 -5.83 15.35 -7.30
N VAL A 227 -4.50 15.46 -7.30
CA VAL A 227 -3.77 16.72 -7.16
C VAL A 227 -2.75 16.81 -8.28
N ASN A 228 -2.74 17.94 -8.98
CA ASN A 228 -1.72 18.22 -9.99
C ASN A 228 -0.48 18.79 -9.32
N VAL A 229 0.66 18.18 -9.59
CA VAL A 229 1.95 18.52 -9.02
C VAL A 229 3.03 18.66 -10.09
N GLN A 230 4.11 19.37 -9.78
CA GLN A 230 5.19 19.66 -10.73
C GLN A 230 6.58 19.45 -10.12
N PRO A 231 6.97 18.21 -9.74
CA PRO A 231 8.26 17.95 -9.08
C PRO A 231 9.47 18.35 -9.95
N TYR A 232 9.35 18.22 -11.27
CA TYR A 232 10.44 18.49 -12.23
C TYR A 232 9.97 19.43 -13.35
N GLY A 233 9.12 20.41 -13.02
CA GLY A 233 8.51 21.31 -14.01
C GLY A 233 7.46 20.66 -14.92
N LYS A 234 7.27 19.34 -14.83
CA LYS A 234 6.24 18.58 -15.56
C LYS A 234 5.00 18.40 -14.68
N THR A 235 3.83 18.75 -15.20
CA THR A 235 2.55 18.48 -14.53
C THR A 235 2.27 16.98 -14.51
N ILE A 236 2.08 16.44 -13.31
CA ILE A 236 1.75 15.05 -13.04
C ILE A 236 0.55 15.04 -12.09
N ALA A 237 -0.44 14.19 -12.35
CA ALA A 237 -1.56 13.98 -11.44
C ALA A 237 -1.19 12.89 -10.42
N HIS A 238 -1.19 13.24 -9.14
CA HIS A 238 -1.11 12.27 -8.04
C HIS A 238 -2.51 11.97 -7.51
N THR A 239 -2.75 10.71 -7.14
CA THR A 239 -3.98 10.32 -6.43
C THR A 239 -3.95 10.90 -5.02
N LYS A 240 -5.09 11.45 -4.56
CA LYS A 240 -5.33 11.81 -3.16
C LYS A 240 -6.14 10.72 -2.49
N VAL A 241 -5.78 10.40 -1.25
CA VAL A 241 -6.54 9.48 -0.40
C VAL A 241 -6.84 10.13 0.96
N ARG A 242 -7.94 9.68 1.57
CA ARG A 242 -8.25 9.95 2.98
C ARG A 242 -7.79 8.74 3.79
N PRO A 243 -6.72 8.87 4.59
CA PRO A 243 -6.26 7.76 5.41
C PRO A 243 -7.22 7.51 6.57
N SER A 244 -7.38 6.24 6.94
CA SER A 244 -8.11 5.83 8.14
C SER A 244 -7.36 6.23 9.42
N PRO A 245 -8.03 6.29 10.59
CA PRO A 245 -7.36 6.55 11.86
C PRO A 245 -6.20 5.59 12.16
N ALA A 246 -6.37 4.30 11.83
CA ALA A 246 -5.32 3.30 11.99
C ALA A 246 -4.11 3.56 11.08
N GLN A 247 -4.33 3.97 9.83
CA GLN A 247 -3.24 4.35 8.91
C GLN A 247 -2.48 5.58 9.39
N ARG A 248 -3.19 6.60 9.90
CA ARG A 248 -2.55 7.78 10.51
C ARG A 248 -1.69 7.40 11.72
N GLN A 249 -2.20 6.52 12.58
CA GLN A 249 -1.47 6.02 13.74
C GLN A 249 -0.21 5.24 13.34
N LEU A 250 -0.28 4.42 12.29
CA LEU A 250 0.88 3.72 11.74
C LEU A 250 1.97 4.68 11.28
N ALA A 251 1.58 5.70 10.50
CA ALA A 251 2.52 6.73 10.04
C ALA A 251 3.14 7.51 11.21
N ALA A 252 2.32 7.93 12.18
CA ALA A 252 2.79 8.62 13.39
C ALA A 252 3.75 7.77 14.24
N ALA A 253 3.60 6.44 14.21
CA ALA A 253 4.49 5.50 14.89
C ALA A 253 5.80 5.22 14.13
N GLY A 254 6.04 5.89 12.99
CA GLY A 254 7.22 5.73 12.15
C GLY A 254 7.17 4.53 11.20
N ALA A 255 6.04 3.83 11.09
CA ALA A 255 5.88 2.74 10.13
C ALA A 255 5.67 3.30 8.71
N THR A 256 6.20 2.59 7.71
CA THR A 256 5.98 2.94 6.30
C THR A 256 4.62 2.40 5.86
N VAL A 257 3.68 3.30 5.59
CA VAL A 257 2.36 2.96 5.04
C VAL A 257 2.39 3.14 3.53
N CYS A 258 1.89 2.17 2.77
CA CYS A 258 1.80 2.27 1.32
C CYS A 258 0.63 1.45 0.75
N TRP A 259 0.28 1.72 -0.51
CA TRP A 259 -0.68 0.91 -1.26
C TRP A 259 0.02 0.22 -2.42
N LEU A 260 -0.23 -1.07 -2.60
CA LEU A 260 0.27 -1.81 -3.76
C LEU A 260 -0.74 -1.75 -4.90
N ALA A 261 -0.28 -1.30 -6.06
CA ALA A 261 -0.98 -1.38 -7.34
C ALA A 261 -0.08 -2.14 -8.32
N ASP A 262 -0.46 -3.38 -8.65
CA ASP A 262 0.37 -4.32 -9.42
C ASP A 262 1.77 -4.48 -8.83
N ASP A 263 2.80 -3.97 -9.51
CA ASP A 263 4.23 -4.00 -9.11
C ASP A 263 4.74 -2.63 -8.66
N THR A 264 3.83 -1.72 -8.30
CA THR A 264 4.14 -0.35 -7.85
C THR A 264 3.59 -0.10 -6.46
N LEU A 265 4.46 0.37 -5.56
CA LEU A 265 4.07 0.88 -4.26
C LEU A 265 3.74 2.37 -4.38
N LEU A 266 2.64 2.77 -3.76
CA LEU A 266 2.15 4.14 -3.72
C LEU A 266 2.42 4.69 -2.32
N LEU A 267 3.43 5.55 -2.21
CA LEU A 267 3.96 6.07 -0.95
C LEU A 267 3.30 7.42 -0.65
N PRO A 268 2.72 7.62 0.54
CA PRO A 268 2.02 8.84 0.86
C PRO A 268 2.98 9.97 1.24
N TYR A 269 2.64 11.19 0.85
CA TYR A 269 3.06 12.44 1.49
C TYR A 269 1.79 13.18 1.96
N GLY A 270 1.88 13.97 3.02
CA GLY A 270 0.73 14.72 3.50
C GLY A 270 0.58 16.02 2.75
N GLY A 271 -0.66 16.44 2.51
CA GLY A 271 -0.99 17.73 1.92
C GLY A 271 -1.78 18.60 2.89
N HIS A 272 -1.42 19.87 2.96
CA HIS A 272 -2.06 20.87 3.82
C HIS A 272 -2.55 22.03 2.97
N GLN A 273 -3.74 22.55 3.27
CA GLN A 273 -4.13 23.85 2.74
C GLN A 273 -3.35 24.94 3.47
N ARG A 274 -2.81 25.88 2.72
CA ARG A 274 -2.08 27.03 3.24
C ARG A 274 -2.67 28.31 2.71
N THR A 275 -2.82 29.29 3.58
CA THR A 275 -3.13 30.66 3.19
C THR A 275 -1.91 31.51 3.54
N TYR A 276 -1.35 32.22 2.56
CA TYR A 276 -0.23 33.12 2.80
C TYR A 276 -0.67 34.26 3.71
N THR A 277 0.08 34.46 4.80
CA THR A 277 -0.04 35.66 5.63
C THR A 277 0.52 36.85 4.86
N HIS A 278 -0.18 37.97 4.97
CA HIS A 278 0.20 39.22 4.32
C HIS A 278 1.47 39.78 4.96
N GLN A 279 2.50 40.06 4.16
CA GLN A 279 3.71 40.74 4.63
C GLN A 279 3.73 42.22 4.20
N ALA A 280 4.53 43.04 4.87
CA ALA A 280 4.69 44.44 4.51
C ALA A 280 5.18 44.57 3.05
N GLY A 281 4.54 45.46 2.27
CA GLY A 281 4.86 45.68 0.86
C GLY A 281 4.31 44.65 -0.11
N GLU A 282 3.52 43.66 0.34
CA GLU A 282 2.73 42.79 -0.54
C GLU A 282 1.33 43.35 -0.73
N ASP A 283 0.71 43.13 -1.90
CA ASP A 283 -0.73 43.32 -2.11
C ASP A 283 -1.30 42.06 -2.77
N TRP A 284 -2.24 41.42 -2.07
CA TRP A 284 -2.92 40.21 -2.49
C TRP A 284 -4.35 40.47 -2.97
N SER A 285 -4.66 41.68 -3.43
CA SER A 285 -5.96 42.04 -4.01
C SER A 285 -6.07 41.71 -5.51
N GLY A 286 -7.27 41.90 -6.08
CA GLY A 286 -7.53 41.62 -7.50
C GLY A 286 -7.23 40.17 -7.89
N ASP A 287 -6.54 40.00 -9.02
CA ASP A 287 -6.16 38.68 -9.54
C ASP A 287 -5.28 37.87 -8.57
N MET A 288 -4.52 38.56 -7.70
CA MET A 288 -3.61 37.94 -6.72
C MET A 288 -4.36 37.30 -5.53
N ALA A 289 -5.65 37.62 -5.33
CA ALA A 289 -6.43 37.11 -4.21
C ALA A 289 -6.58 35.59 -4.23
N SER A 290 -6.73 35.01 -5.43
CA SER A 290 -6.78 33.56 -5.61
C SER A 290 -5.44 32.88 -5.27
N TRP A 291 -4.33 33.58 -5.46
CA TRP A 291 -2.97 33.06 -5.23
C TRP A 291 -2.57 33.07 -3.76
N LYS A 292 -3.32 33.81 -2.92
CA LYS A 292 -3.19 33.79 -1.46
C LYS A 292 -3.41 32.40 -0.88
N ARG A 293 -4.19 31.54 -1.54
CA ARG A 293 -4.44 30.16 -1.15
C ARG A 293 -3.58 29.21 -1.97
N ASP A 294 -2.92 28.27 -1.31
CA ASP A 294 -2.15 27.21 -1.94
C ASP A 294 -2.25 25.92 -1.12
N TRP A 295 -1.54 24.89 -1.56
CA TRP A 295 -1.25 23.73 -0.73
C TRP A 295 0.25 23.55 -0.54
N THR A 296 0.61 22.94 0.58
CA THR A 296 1.97 22.53 0.92
C THR A 296 2.04 21.04 1.19
N ILE A 297 3.22 20.45 1.05
CA ILE A 297 3.45 19.05 1.40
C ILE A 297 4.15 18.89 2.74
N SER A 298 3.89 17.77 3.42
CA SER A 298 4.80 17.22 4.41
C SER A 298 5.73 16.19 3.76
N HIS A 299 7.01 16.24 4.14
CA HIS A 299 8.07 15.35 3.64
C HIS A 299 8.91 14.85 4.81
N PRO A 300 9.44 13.61 4.77
CA PRO A 300 9.20 12.55 3.75
C PRO A 300 7.96 11.70 4.02
N GLN A 301 7.30 11.93 5.15
CA GLN A 301 6.10 11.22 5.55
C GLN A 301 4.97 12.22 5.78
N PRO A 302 3.70 11.77 5.72
CA PRO A 302 2.59 12.62 6.08
C PRO A 302 2.70 13.09 7.53
N ALA A 303 2.75 14.40 7.74
CA ALA A 303 2.74 15.00 9.07
C ALA A 303 1.40 14.75 9.76
N ASP A 304 1.42 14.81 11.10
CA ASP A 304 0.18 14.83 11.87
C ASP A 304 -0.68 16.05 11.46
N GLY A 305 -1.99 15.83 11.34
CA GLY A 305 -2.92 16.86 10.84
C GLY A 305 -2.93 17.08 9.32
N ALA A 306 -2.24 16.28 8.50
CA ALA A 306 -2.37 16.36 7.04
C ALA A 306 -3.85 16.19 6.59
N THR A 307 -4.34 17.14 5.78
CA THR A 307 -5.73 17.19 5.33
C THR A 307 -6.07 16.03 4.37
N TRP A 308 -5.11 15.66 3.53
CA TRP A 308 -5.18 14.55 2.58
C TRP A 308 -3.79 13.95 2.40
N TRP A 309 -3.70 12.72 1.89
CA TRP A 309 -2.43 12.11 1.51
C TRP A 309 -2.33 12.00 -0.01
N GLY A 310 -1.27 12.56 -0.59
CA GLY A 310 -0.93 12.38 -2.00
C GLY A 310 -0.05 11.16 -2.17
N LEU A 311 -0.25 10.40 -3.24
CA LEU A 311 0.47 9.14 -3.47
C LEU A 311 1.54 9.29 -4.55
N VAL A 312 2.79 8.99 -4.19
CA VAL A 312 3.94 8.96 -5.10
C VAL A 312 4.23 7.52 -5.52
N PRO A 313 4.29 7.22 -6.82
CA PRO A 313 4.62 5.89 -7.31
C PRO A 313 6.10 5.55 -7.08
N GLN A 314 6.34 4.34 -6.59
CA GLN A 314 7.63 3.72 -6.37
C GLN A 314 7.58 2.29 -6.92
N PRO A 315 8.29 1.99 -8.03
CA PRO A 315 8.36 0.62 -8.53
C PRO A 315 8.95 -0.32 -7.46
N LEU A 316 8.36 -1.50 -7.30
CA LEU A 316 8.77 -2.47 -6.28
C LEU A 316 10.25 -2.89 -6.46
N LEU A 317 10.68 -3.08 -7.72
CA LEU A 317 12.07 -3.36 -8.09
C LEU A 317 13.06 -2.31 -7.60
N ALA A 318 12.64 -1.05 -7.44
CA ALA A 318 13.51 0.00 -6.97
C ALA A 318 13.79 -0.10 -5.46
N LEU A 319 12.99 -0.85 -4.68
CA LEU A 319 13.33 -1.18 -3.28
C LEU A 319 14.54 -2.11 -3.18
N GLY A 320 14.73 -3.00 -4.18
CA GLY A 320 15.87 -3.93 -4.26
C GLY A 320 17.23 -3.26 -4.37
N LYS A 321 17.28 -1.99 -4.76
CA LYS A 321 18.53 -1.26 -5.01
C LYS A 321 19.31 -0.91 -3.74
N ARG A 322 18.68 -0.91 -2.57
CA ARG A 322 19.33 -0.57 -1.30
C ARG A 322 19.05 -1.64 -0.24
N ASN A 323 19.99 -1.83 0.67
CA ASN A 323 19.83 -2.80 1.76
C ASN A 323 18.90 -2.29 2.87
N ASP A 324 18.75 -0.98 3.00
CA ASP A 324 17.95 -0.30 4.03
C ASP A 324 16.46 -0.16 3.66
N PHE A 325 16.03 -0.72 2.52
CA PHE A 325 14.65 -0.64 2.01
C PHE A 325 14.11 0.79 1.91
N ARG A 326 14.98 1.79 1.79
CA ARG A 326 14.55 3.18 1.71
C ARG A 326 13.87 3.45 0.35
N PRO A 327 12.66 4.05 0.33
CA PRO A 327 11.97 4.39 -0.92
C PRO A 327 12.58 5.65 -1.58
N ALA A 328 13.80 5.49 -2.10
CA ALA A 328 14.64 6.60 -2.54
C ALA A 328 14.01 7.43 -3.67
N CYS A 329 13.35 6.81 -4.65
CA CYS A 329 12.72 7.55 -5.76
C CYS A 329 11.51 8.35 -5.27
N ALA A 330 10.71 7.80 -4.36
CA ALA A 330 9.61 8.52 -3.73
C ALA A 330 10.12 9.73 -2.95
N HIS A 331 11.16 9.56 -2.13
CA HIS A 331 11.79 10.67 -1.41
C HIS A 331 12.34 11.73 -2.34
N ALA A 332 13.05 11.34 -3.41
CA ALA A 332 13.56 12.29 -4.41
C ALA A 332 12.44 13.09 -5.09
N THR A 333 11.30 12.43 -5.37
CA THR A 333 10.11 13.10 -5.92
C THR A 333 9.53 14.09 -4.92
N MET A 334 9.37 13.71 -3.65
CA MET A 334 8.86 14.59 -2.60
C MET A 334 9.79 15.79 -2.35
N SER A 335 11.11 15.60 -2.30
CA SER A 335 12.05 16.73 -2.19
C SER A 335 11.96 17.67 -3.40
N ALA A 336 11.64 17.13 -4.58
CA ALA A 336 11.42 17.94 -5.78
C ALA A 336 10.09 18.71 -5.73
N LEU A 337 9.03 18.10 -5.18
CA LEU A 337 7.77 18.78 -4.89
C LEU A 337 7.95 19.93 -3.90
N GLU A 338 8.72 19.72 -2.84
CA GLU A 338 9.04 20.74 -1.85
C GLU A 338 9.78 21.92 -2.49
N ARG A 339 10.79 21.67 -3.33
CA ARG A 339 11.46 22.73 -4.09
C ARG A 339 10.50 23.50 -5.01
N ALA A 340 9.61 22.79 -5.69
CA ALA A 340 8.61 23.40 -6.56
C ALA A 340 7.61 24.26 -5.77
N GLU A 341 7.21 23.82 -4.58
CA GLU A 341 6.38 24.60 -3.64
C GLU A 341 7.06 25.92 -3.26
N HIS A 342 8.30 25.87 -2.76
CA HIS A 342 9.06 27.08 -2.42
C HIS A 342 9.23 28.01 -3.63
N GLY A 343 9.41 27.46 -4.83
CA GLY A 343 9.45 28.22 -6.07
C GLY A 343 8.14 28.95 -6.37
N ARG A 344 7.00 28.25 -6.25
CA ARG A 344 5.66 28.86 -6.41
C ARG A 344 5.42 29.96 -5.37
N GLU A 345 5.76 29.72 -4.11
CA GLU A 345 5.62 30.74 -3.06
C GLU A 345 6.41 31.99 -3.39
N ARG A 346 7.72 31.86 -3.69
CA ARG A 346 8.58 33.01 -4.05
C ARG A 346 8.02 33.78 -5.25
N HIS A 347 7.55 33.07 -6.27
CA HIS A 347 6.95 33.68 -7.46
C HIS A 347 5.69 34.49 -7.11
N ARG A 348 4.76 33.89 -6.36
CA ARG A 348 3.51 34.55 -5.96
C ARG A 348 3.77 35.78 -5.08
N ARG A 349 4.67 35.67 -4.10
CA ARG A 349 5.08 36.81 -3.25
C ARG A 349 5.75 37.93 -4.04
N ARG A 350 6.60 37.60 -5.02
CA ARG A 350 7.19 38.61 -5.91
C ARG A 350 6.10 39.35 -6.70
N ARG A 351 5.14 38.63 -7.27
CA ARG A 351 4.00 39.20 -8.00
C ARG A 351 3.10 40.08 -7.12
N ALA A 352 2.84 39.68 -5.89
CA ALA A 352 2.10 40.50 -4.92
C ALA A 352 2.82 41.82 -4.60
N ARG A 353 4.16 41.82 -4.52
CA ARG A 353 4.96 43.05 -4.33
C ARG A 353 4.95 43.93 -5.57
N GLU A 354 5.11 43.34 -6.77
CA GLU A 354 5.03 44.06 -8.05
C GLU A 354 3.66 44.78 -8.19
N HIS A 355 2.57 44.10 -7.82
CA HIS A 355 1.21 44.67 -7.83
C HIS A 355 1.06 45.84 -6.85
N ALA A 356 1.58 45.71 -5.63
CA ALA A 356 1.56 46.79 -4.64
C ALA A 356 2.28 48.05 -5.15
N GLN A 357 3.47 47.87 -5.72
CA GLN A 357 4.27 48.98 -6.28
C GLN A 357 3.54 49.70 -7.42
N GLN A 358 2.89 48.94 -8.32
CA GLN A 358 2.11 49.52 -9.42
C GLN A 358 0.94 50.37 -8.93
N ARG A 359 0.22 49.95 -7.88
CA ARG A 359 -0.87 50.75 -7.28
C ARG A 359 -0.37 52.04 -6.64
N THR A 360 0.77 52.01 -5.96
CA THR A 360 1.36 53.23 -5.38
C THR A 360 1.78 54.22 -6.47
N GLN A 361 2.29 53.74 -7.61
CA GLN A 361 2.69 54.60 -8.74
C GLN A 361 1.52 55.17 -9.55
N THR A 362 0.38 54.46 -9.60
CA THR A 362 -0.83 54.90 -10.34
C THR A 362 -1.80 55.72 -9.51
N THR A 363 -1.45 56.09 -8.26
CA THR A 363 -2.25 57.07 -7.53
C THR A 363 -2.07 58.42 -8.24
N PRO A 364 -3.11 58.98 -8.89
CA PRO A 364 -2.94 60.17 -9.69
C PRO A 364 -2.58 61.32 -8.75
N THR A 365 -1.41 61.91 -8.97
CA THR A 365 -1.16 63.29 -8.57
C THR A 365 -2.27 64.11 -9.22
N GLN A 366 -3.33 64.42 -8.46
CA GLN A 366 -4.24 65.49 -8.87
C GLN A 366 -3.35 66.72 -9.06
N LEU A 367 -3.21 67.17 -10.32
CA LEU A 367 -2.74 68.51 -10.59
C LEU A 367 -3.64 69.45 -9.78
N ALA A 368 -3.06 70.09 -8.77
CA ALA A 368 -3.69 71.22 -8.12
C ALA A 368 -3.86 72.31 -9.19
N LEU A 369 -5.11 72.57 -9.61
CA LEU A 369 -5.41 73.80 -10.32
C LEU A 369 -5.16 74.98 -9.37
N PRO A 370 -4.49 76.04 -9.81
CA PRO A 370 -4.21 77.20 -8.97
C PRO A 370 -5.52 77.91 -8.60
N ALA A 371 -5.62 78.27 -7.31
CA ALA A 371 -6.70 79.04 -6.75
C ALA A 371 -6.66 80.49 -7.26
N THR A 372 -7.75 80.96 -7.86
CA THR A 372 -7.98 82.39 -8.09
C THR A 372 -8.74 82.96 -6.91
N THR A 373 -8.11 83.88 -6.20
CA THR A 373 -8.67 84.71 -5.13
C THR A 373 -9.33 85.94 -5.75
N THR A 374 -10.56 86.26 -5.34
CA THR A 374 -11.02 87.64 -5.17
C THR A 374 -12.20 87.65 -4.19
N ALA A 375 -12.05 88.47 -3.14
CA ALA A 375 -13.01 88.86 -2.11
C ALA A 375 -14.16 89.70 -2.73
N THR A 376 -15.29 90.07 -2.11
CA THR A 376 -15.69 90.52 -0.75
C THR A 376 -17.25 90.56 -0.80
N SER A 377 -18.06 90.22 0.20
CA SER A 377 -18.51 91.08 1.31
C SER A 377 -19.57 90.38 2.19
N GLU A 378 -19.47 90.61 3.50
CA GLU A 378 -20.41 90.44 4.63
C GLU A 378 -21.78 91.17 4.50
N PRO A 379 -22.73 91.14 5.48
CA PRO A 379 -23.06 90.17 6.57
C PRO A 379 -24.59 89.96 6.84
N ALA A 380 -24.89 89.19 7.92
CA ALA A 380 -26.10 89.13 8.77
C ALA A 380 -27.26 88.20 8.32
N ASP A 381 -27.97 87.42 9.15
CA ASP A 381 -28.13 87.38 10.62
C ASP A 381 -28.73 86.02 11.09
N ALA A 382 -28.53 85.69 12.39
CA ALA A 382 -29.39 84.94 13.34
C ALA A 382 -29.97 83.52 12.98
N THR A 383 -30.18 82.51 13.86
CA THR A 383 -30.05 82.29 15.31
C THR A 383 -30.34 80.80 15.62
N THR A 384 -29.46 80.18 16.41
CA THR A 384 -29.61 79.20 17.52
C THR A 384 -30.46 77.91 17.46
N ALA A 385 -29.84 76.83 17.94
CA ALA A 385 -30.27 75.43 18.16
C ALA A 385 -31.31 75.23 19.31
N PRO A 386 -31.76 74.00 19.67
CA PRO A 386 -30.93 73.06 20.47
C PRO A 386 -31.18 71.54 20.29
N THR A 387 -30.23 70.75 20.79
CA THR A 387 -30.28 69.29 21.05
C THR A 387 -31.22 68.97 22.23
N PRO A 388 -31.79 67.74 22.30
CA PRO A 388 -31.37 66.82 23.37
C PRO A 388 -31.34 65.32 22.98
N ALA A 389 -30.57 64.53 23.74
CA ALA A 389 -30.69 63.07 23.90
C ALA A 389 -31.31 62.80 25.32
N PRO A 390 -31.85 61.62 25.72
CA PRO A 390 -31.13 60.32 25.76
C PRO A 390 -31.98 58.99 25.79
N THR A 391 -31.25 57.85 25.89
CA THR A 391 -31.58 56.56 26.58
C THR A 391 -32.32 55.39 25.89
N ALA A 392 -31.59 54.27 25.85
CA ALA A 392 -31.84 52.82 25.78
C ALA A 392 -33.27 52.20 25.75
N ALA A 393 -33.45 51.16 24.91
CA ALA A 393 -34.16 49.91 25.22
C ALA A 393 -33.82 48.81 24.19
N ALA A 394 -33.93 47.54 24.62
CA ALA A 394 -33.46 46.32 23.97
C ALA A 394 -34.48 45.64 23.02
N GLU A 395 -33.94 44.82 22.10
CA GLU A 395 -34.53 43.70 21.32
C GLU A 395 -35.67 43.98 20.30
N PRO A 396 -35.82 43.19 19.20
CA PRO A 396 -35.65 41.72 19.10
C PRO A 396 -34.73 41.21 17.95
N PRO A 397 -34.38 39.91 17.97
CA PRO A 397 -33.52 39.26 16.97
C PRO A 397 -34.21 39.17 15.60
N ARG A 398 -33.45 39.44 14.54
CA ARG A 398 -33.90 39.23 13.15
C ARG A 398 -33.91 37.73 12.81
N PRO A 399 -34.83 37.29 11.93
CA PRO A 399 -35.14 35.88 11.75
C PRO A 399 -33.98 35.08 11.17
N LEU A 400 -33.84 33.86 11.69
CA LEU A 400 -33.04 32.78 11.13
C LEU A 400 -33.42 32.57 9.66
N VAL A 401 -32.48 32.81 8.77
CA VAL A 401 -32.53 32.27 7.41
C VAL A 401 -32.43 30.77 7.56
N HIS A 402 -33.55 30.09 7.33
CA HIS A 402 -33.65 28.65 7.14
C HIS A 402 -32.69 28.26 6.01
N LEU A 403 -31.48 27.81 6.37
CA LEU A 403 -30.70 26.96 5.48
C LEU A 403 -31.45 25.63 5.44
N ASP A 404 -32.18 25.42 4.34
CA ASP A 404 -32.65 24.10 3.97
C ASP A 404 -31.46 23.14 4.00
N LEU A 405 -31.46 22.29 5.02
CA LEU A 405 -30.65 21.09 5.08
C LEU A 405 -30.88 20.34 3.77
N PRO A 406 -29.82 19.98 3.00
CA PRO A 406 -30.01 19.01 1.96
C PRO A 406 -30.54 17.74 2.63
N GLN A 407 -31.78 17.41 2.25
CA GLN A 407 -32.51 16.24 2.69
C GLN A 407 -31.58 15.03 2.70
N LYS A 408 -31.59 14.33 3.83
CA LYS A 408 -30.94 13.05 4.06
C LYS A 408 -31.28 12.13 2.88
N ALA A 409 -30.33 11.97 1.96
CA ALA A 409 -30.46 11.02 0.87
C ALA A 409 -30.77 9.64 1.46
N PRO A 410 -31.70 8.87 0.87
CA PRO A 410 -32.03 7.54 1.37
C PRO A 410 -30.75 6.70 1.40
N SER A 411 -30.46 6.13 2.56
CA SER A 411 -29.37 5.18 2.75
C SER A 411 -29.44 4.13 1.64
N PRO A 412 -28.40 3.96 0.79
CA PRO A 412 -28.39 2.84 -0.13
C PRO A 412 -28.41 1.58 0.72
N GLY A 413 -29.46 0.77 0.56
CA GLY A 413 -29.64 -0.46 1.31
C GLY A 413 -28.35 -1.28 1.25
N VAL A 414 -27.90 -1.73 2.43
CA VAL A 414 -26.78 -2.67 2.57
C VAL A 414 -27.18 -3.95 1.86
N ARG A 415 -26.94 -4.01 0.55
CA ARG A 415 -26.92 -5.27 -0.19
C ARG A 415 -25.77 -6.05 0.40
N ARG A 416 -26.08 -7.07 1.20
CA ARG A 416 -25.16 -8.17 1.50
C ARG A 416 -24.74 -8.78 0.16
N LEU A 417 -23.67 -8.24 -0.42
CA LEU A 417 -23.03 -8.81 -1.58
C LEU A 417 -22.45 -10.14 -1.12
N ARG A 418 -23.15 -11.23 -1.47
CA ARG A 418 -22.60 -12.57 -1.40
C ARG A 418 -21.33 -12.54 -2.25
N PHE A 419 -20.20 -12.70 -1.59
CA PHE A 419 -18.91 -12.87 -2.24
C PHE A 419 -19.04 -13.99 -3.28
N THR A 420 -18.81 -13.68 -4.55
CA THR A 420 -18.74 -14.68 -5.62
C THR A 420 -17.42 -14.50 -6.34
N TRP A 421 -16.70 -15.61 -6.52
CA TRP A 421 -15.37 -15.66 -7.13
C TRP A 421 -15.28 -15.04 -8.55
N ARG A 422 -16.41 -14.81 -9.22
CA ARG A 422 -16.47 -14.20 -10.55
C ARG A 422 -16.03 -12.73 -10.58
N SER A 423 -16.12 -11.99 -9.47
CA SER A 423 -15.67 -10.59 -9.42
C SER A 423 -14.14 -10.42 -9.48
N LEU A 424 -13.38 -11.48 -9.20
CA LEU A 424 -11.91 -11.47 -9.28
C LEU A 424 -11.38 -11.77 -10.70
N LEU A 425 -12.25 -12.08 -11.67
CA LEU A 425 -11.83 -12.56 -13.00
C LEU A 425 -12.20 -11.63 -14.16
N ALA A 426 -12.77 -10.45 -13.94
CA ALA A 426 -13.24 -9.59 -15.02
C ALA A 426 -12.46 -8.26 -15.11
N ARG A 427 -11.40 -8.25 -15.92
CA ARG A 427 -11.05 -7.24 -16.97
C ARG A 427 -9.61 -7.43 -17.47
N ARG A 428 -9.37 -8.54 -18.15
CA ARG A 428 -8.35 -8.61 -19.21
C ARG A 428 -9.04 -9.11 -20.46
N CYS A 429 -9.63 -8.17 -21.19
CA CYS A 429 -9.96 -8.26 -22.62
C CYS A 429 -10.74 -7.00 -23.01
N ARG A 430 -10.06 -6.02 -23.60
CA ARG A 430 -10.38 -5.47 -24.93
C ARG A 430 -9.22 -4.57 -25.36
N ARG A 431 -8.75 -4.86 -26.57
CA ARG A 431 -7.85 -4.01 -27.35
C ARG A 431 -8.54 -2.69 -27.69
#